data_AF-A0A519QKS5-F1
#
_entry.id   AF-A0A519QKS5-F1
#
_cell.length_a   1.000
_cell.length_b   1.000
_cell.length_c   1.000
_cell.angle_alpha   90.00
_cell.angle_beta   90.00
_cell.angle_gamma   90.00
#
_symmetry.space_group_name_H-M   'P 1'
#
loop_
_entity.id
_entity.type
_entity.pdbx_description
1 polymer ?
#
loop_
_entity_poly.entity_id
_entity_poly.type
_entity_poly.pdbx_seq_one_letter_code
_entity_poly.pdbx_strand_id
1 'polypeptide(L)'
;MIKNEVLEIISINNGICDDCITTDGKFKRRQQVNKRCNKLFDEGSIYREKKVCEKCRKFKIISLISKLGESRLETMHEKKIDERSTNFETEDFGIFDLKFEFKWIPIIEEKSVEYLFPTPLDKLSKKKHSLPSVYRWILISPNGKKLQDVYIGEASELSRRIYNYLNPGERQKTNKRLNTLFRVSCF
;
A
#
# COMPACT_ATOMS: atom_id res chain seq x y z
N MET A 1 -7.49 -29.99 -5.61
CA MET A 1 -7.15 -29.70 -4.20
C MET A 1 -6.35 -28.39 -4.14
N ILE A 2 -6.99 -27.22 -4.37
CA ILE A 2 -6.35 -25.87 -4.46
C ILE A 2 -7.16 -24.79 -3.69
N LYS A 3 -8.39 -25.10 -3.24
CA LYS A 3 -9.36 -24.06 -2.87
C LYS A 3 -8.97 -23.27 -1.61
N ASN A 4 -8.18 -23.80 -0.68
CA ASN A 4 -8.04 -23.20 0.66
C ASN A 4 -6.62 -22.75 1.03
N GLU A 5 -5.65 -23.03 0.17
CA GLU A 5 -4.24 -22.66 0.35
C GLU A 5 -4.05 -21.13 0.51
N VAL A 6 -4.84 -20.33 -0.22
CA VAL A 6 -4.86 -18.86 -0.04
C VAL A 6 -5.40 -18.45 1.32
N LEU A 7 -6.44 -19.11 1.83
CA LEU A 7 -7.06 -18.76 3.11
C LEU A 7 -6.14 -19.16 4.28
N GLU A 8 -5.48 -20.31 4.18
CA GLU A 8 -4.45 -20.78 5.13
C GLU A 8 -3.24 -19.81 5.15
N ILE A 9 -2.75 -19.35 3.99
CA ILE A 9 -1.67 -18.35 3.96
C ILE A 9 -2.13 -17.05 4.64
N ILE A 10 -3.37 -16.61 4.41
CA ILE A 10 -3.91 -15.42 5.05
C ILE A 10 -4.06 -15.63 6.57
N SER A 11 -4.43 -16.81 7.07
CA SER A 11 -4.60 -17.04 8.51
C SER A 11 -3.29 -16.97 9.29
N ILE A 12 -2.17 -17.32 8.65
CA ILE A 12 -0.84 -17.31 9.28
C ILE A 12 -0.24 -15.88 9.30
N ASN A 13 -0.83 -14.93 8.57
CA ASN A 13 -0.28 -13.58 8.44
C ASN A 13 -1.34 -12.54 8.83
N ASN A 14 -1.03 -11.63 9.75
CA ASN A 14 -1.96 -10.60 10.21
C ASN A 14 -2.05 -9.39 9.24
N GLY A 15 -2.18 -9.67 7.94
CA GLY A 15 -2.29 -8.67 6.89
C GLY A 15 -1.28 -8.86 5.76
N ILE A 16 -1.67 -9.61 4.73
CA ILE A 16 -0.77 -9.97 3.62
C ILE A 16 -1.31 -9.54 2.25
N CYS A 17 -0.43 -9.02 1.38
CA CYS A 17 -0.82 -8.60 0.03
C CYS A 17 -0.80 -9.74 -0.99
N ASP A 18 -1.57 -9.61 -2.06
CA ASP A 18 -1.68 -10.63 -3.13
C ASP A 18 -0.33 -11.06 -3.72
N ASP A 19 0.64 -10.15 -3.85
CA ASP A 19 1.98 -10.48 -4.36
C ASP A 19 2.70 -11.45 -3.42
N CYS A 20 2.62 -11.22 -2.11
CA CYS A 20 3.24 -12.07 -1.10
C CYS A 20 2.55 -13.43 -1.01
N ILE A 21 1.21 -13.46 -1.05
CA ILE A 21 0.45 -14.71 -1.12
C ILE A 21 0.86 -15.51 -2.37
N THR A 22 1.04 -14.83 -3.52
CA THR A 22 1.48 -15.46 -4.77
C THR A 22 2.83 -16.16 -4.61
N THR A 23 3.79 -15.47 -3.99
CA THR A 23 5.12 -16.02 -3.72
C THR A 23 5.08 -17.19 -2.74
N ASP A 24 4.33 -17.06 -1.65
CA ASP A 24 4.30 -18.03 -0.56
C ASP A 24 3.63 -19.34 -0.96
N GLY A 25 2.47 -19.24 -1.62
CA GLY A 25 1.78 -20.42 -2.14
C GLY A 25 2.31 -20.90 -3.49
N LYS A 26 3.47 -20.39 -3.94
CA LYS A 26 4.12 -20.75 -5.22
C LYS A 26 3.14 -20.69 -6.41
N PHE A 27 2.19 -19.75 -6.37
CA PHE A 27 1.19 -19.61 -7.42
C PHE A 27 1.83 -19.05 -8.68
N LYS A 28 1.51 -19.63 -9.83
CA LYS A 28 2.09 -19.21 -11.13
C LYS A 28 1.74 -17.77 -11.51
N ARG A 29 0.56 -17.27 -11.10
CA ARG A 29 0.07 -15.95 -11.51
C ARG A 29 -0.66 -15.24 -10.38
N ARG A 30 -0.26 -13.99 -10.11
CA ARG A 30 -0.95 -13.09 -9.15
C ARG A 30 -2.44 -12.92 -9.44
N GLN A 31 -2.83 -12.93 -10.71
CA GLN A 31 -4.24 -12.80 -11.11
C GLN A 31 -5.13 -13.93 -10.54
N GLN A 32 -4.58 -15.13 -10.38
CA GLN A 32 -5.29 -16.26 -9.76
C GLN A 32 -5.54 -16.00 -8.28
N VAL A 33 -4.51 -15.52 -7.57
CA VAL A 33 -4.61 -15.12 -6.16
C VAL A 33 -5.63 -14.00 -5.99
N ASN A 34 -5.55 -12.94 -6.81
CA ASN A 34 -6.51 -11.83 -6.73
C ASN A 34 -7.96 -12.30 -6.92
N LYS A 35 -8.22 -13.16 -7.92
CA LYS A 35 -9.53 -13.76 -8.14
C LYS A 35 -10.00 -14.58 -6.94
N ARG A 36 -9.10 -15.32 -6.29
CA ARG A 36 -9.44 -16.10 -5.10
C ARG A 36 -9.72 -15.22 -3.89
N CYS A 37 -8.91 -14.19 -3.65
CA CYS A 37 -9.14 -13.21 -2.58
C CYS A 37 -10.48 -12.48 -2.77
N ASN A 38 -10.84 -12.07 -3.99
CA ASN A 38 -12.16 -11.47 -4.24
C ASN A 38 -13.29 -12.44 -3.88
N LYS A 39 -13.20 -13.71 -4.32
CA LYS A 39 -14.20 -14.70 -3.95
C LYS A 39 -14.29 -14.94 -2.44
N LEU A 40 -13.15 -15.01 -1.74
CA LEU A 40 -13.14 -15.17 -0.28
C LEU A 40 -13.70 -13.94 0.45
N PHE A 41 -13.49 -12.75 -0.12
CA PHE A 41 -14.08 -11.51 0.37
C PHE A 41 -15.61 -11.49 0.15
N ASP A 42 -16.07 -11.88 -1.03
CA ASP A 42 -17.50 -12.02 -1.35
C ASP A 42 -18.19 -13.06 -0.44
N GLU A 43 -17.47 -14.13 -0.10
CA GLU A 43 -17.90 -15.16 0.86
C GLU A 43 -17.78 -14.71 2.33
N GLY A 44 -17.33 -13.48 2.60
CA GLY A 44 -17.15 -12.94 3.94
C GLY A 44 -16.05 -13.62 4.77
N SER A 45 -15.21 -14.46 4.15
CA SER A 45 -14.15 -15.20 4.84
C SER A 45 -12.92 -14.34 5.13
N ILE A 46 -12.72 -13.24 4.39
CA ILE A 46 -11.61 -12.30 4.61
C ILE A 46 -12.09 -10.85 4.49
N TYR A 47 -11.34 -9.92 5.06
CA TYR A 47 -11.43 -8.49 4.80
C TYR A 47 -10.30 -8.03 3.88
N ARG A 48 -10.53 -6.95 3.13
CA ARG A 48 -9.52 -6.34 2.27
C ARG A 48 -9.44 -4.84 2.53
N GLU A 49 -8.24 -4.35 2.83
CA GLU A 49 -8.01 -2.93 3.09
C GLU A 49 -6.66 -2.44 2.55
N LYS A 50 -6.50 -1.12 2.42
CA LYS A 50 -5.20 -0.53 2.04
C LYS A 50 -4.40 -0.23 3.30
N LYS A 51 -3.35 -1.03 3.53
CA LYS A 51 -2.44 -0.90 4.68
C LYS A 51 -1.05 -1.38 4.29
N VAL A 52 -0.10 -1.23 5.21
CA VAL A 52 1.23 -1.83 5.07
C VAL A 52 1.11 -3.35 5.16
N CYS A 53 1.60 -4.06 4.14
CA CYS A 53 1.71 -5.52 4.16
C CYS A 53 2.73 -5.94 5.21
N GLU A 54 2.37 -6.84 6.13
CA GLU A 54 3.29 -7.26 7.20
C GLU A 54 4.53 -7.98 6.66
N LYS A 55 4.39 -8.67 5.53
CA LYS A 55 5.47 -9.42 4.92
C LYS A 55 6.45 -8.57 4.12
N CYS A 56 5.97 -7.83 3.13
CA CYS A 56 6.85 -7.02 2.27
C CYS A 56 7.01 -5.56 2.70
N ARG A 57 6.32 -5.14 3.77
CA ARG A 57 6.35 -3.79 4.36
C ARG A 57 5.98 -2.65 3.39
N LYS A 58 5.31 -2.95 2.28
CA LYS A 58 4.85 -1.98 1.28
C LYS A 58 3.38 -1.64 1.50
N PHE A 59 2.99 -0.38 1.25
CA PHE A 59 1.59 0.05 1.32
C PHE A 59 0.80 -0.52 0.13
N LYS A 60 -0.12 -1.46 0.40
CA LYS A 60 -0.82 -2.24 -0.61
C LYS A 60 -2.23 -2.59 -0.15
N ILE A 61 -3.02 -3.21 -1.04
CA ILE A 61 -4.23 -3.92 -0.61
C ILE A 61 -3.76 -5.21 0.07
N ILE A 62 -4.07 -5.34 1.36
CA ILE A 62 -3.82 -6.54 2.17
C ILE A 62 -5.12 -7.30 2.37
N SER A 63 -4.97 -8.60 2.63
CA SER A 63 -6.06 -9.49 3.03
C SER A 63 -5.84 -9.86 4.50
N LEU A 64 -6.91 -9.78 5.28
CA LEU A 64 -6.98 -10.13 6.69
C LEU A 64 -8.02 -11.23 6.86
N ILE A 65 -7.76 -12.22 7.70
CA ILE A 65 -8.78 -13.22 7.98
C ILE A 65 -9.93 -12.61 8.79
N SER A 66 -11.15 -13.10 8.57
CA SER A 66 -12.31 -12.76 9.38
C SER A 66 -12.62 -13.90 10.36
N LYS A 67 -13.46 -13.64 11.37
CA LYS A 67 -13.99 -14.71 12.24
C LYS A 67 -14.64 -15.85 11.46
N LEU A 68 -15.38 -15.54 10.39
CA LEU A 68 -15.98 -16.57 9.54
C LEU A 68 -14.92 -17.38 8.78
N GLY A 69 -13.84 -16.74 8.36
CA GLY A 69 -12.69 -17.40 7.75
C GLY A 69 -11.96 -18.31 8.72
N GLU A 70 -11.77 -17.88 9.97
CA GLU A 70 -11.18 -18.66 11.05
C GLU A 70 -12.00 -19.93 11.33
N SER A 71 -13.31 -19.79 11.59
CA SER A 71 -14.20 -20.94 11.83
C SER A 71 -14.25 -21.90 10.64
N ARG A 72 -14.10 -21.39 9.41
CA ARG A 72 -14.02 -22.21 8.20
C ARG A 72 -12.73 -23.02 8.13
N LEU A 73 -11.61 -22.50 8.64
CA LEU A 73 -10.36 -23.24 8.75
C LEU A 73 -10.42 -24.26 9.89
N GLU A 74 -11.02 -23.91 11.03
CA GLU A 74 -11.21 -24.82 12.17
C GLU A 74 -12.05 -26.04 11.76
N THR A 75 -13.22 -25.84 11.17
CA THR A 75 -14.08 -26.93 10.65
C THR A 75 -13.41 -27.77 9.55
N MET A 76 -12.41 -27.20 8.86
CA MET A 76 -11.59 -27.92 7.89
C MET A 76 -10.47 -28.73 8.53
N HIS A 77 -9.88 -28.24 9.61
CA HIS A 77 -8.87 -28.94 10.39
C HIS A 77 -9.50 -30.05 11.24
N GLU A 78 -10.67 -29.84 11.82
CA GLU A 78 -11.43 -30.89 12.53
C GLU A 78 -11.74 -32.08 11.63
N LYS A 79 -12.01 -31.85 10.33
CA LYS A 79 -12.19 -32.92 9.34
C LYS A 79 -10.88 -33.61 8.91
N LYS A 80 -9.72 -33.02 9.21
CA LYS A 80 -8.39 -33.62 9.02
C LYS A 80 -7.84 -34.27 10.29
N ILE A 81 -8.35 -33.90 11.48
CA ILE A 81 -7.89 -34.38 12.79
C ILE A 81 -8.30 -35.83 13.10
N ASP A 82 -9.11 -36.49 12.25
CA ASP A 82 -9.22 -37.95 12.28
C ASP A 82 -7.90 -38.65 11.89
N GLU A 83 -6.91 -37.90 11.36
CA GLU A 83 -5.56 -38.40 11.13
C GLU A 83 -4.51 -37.40 11.65
N ARG A 84 -4.06 -37.63 12.89
CA ARG A 84 -2.89 -37.07 13.60
C ARG A 84 -3.08 -35.74 14.34
N SER A 85 -3.26 -35.93 15.64
CA SER A 85 -3.11 -34.96 16.72
C SER A 85 -1.65 -34.52 16.92
N THR A 86 -1.41 -33.21 17.04
CA THR A 86 -0.46 -32.64 18.01
C THR A 86 -0.81 -31.16 18.27
N ASN A 87 -0.90 -30.81 19.55
CA ASN A 87 -1.21 -29.48 20.08
C ASN A 87 -0.08 -28.48 19.83
N PHE A 88 -0.42 -27.21 19.57
CA PHE A 88 0.53 -26.09 19.66
C PHE A 88 -0.13 -24.94 20.44
N GLU A 89 0.53 -24.50 21.50
CA GLU A 89 0.15 -23.36 22.33
C GLU A 89 0.58 -22.06 21.64
N THR A 90 -0.30 -21.06 21.62
CA THR A 90 -0.03 -19.74 21.04
C THR A 90 0.40 -18.77 22.14
N GLU A 91 1.61 -18.24 22.05
CA GLU A 91 2.09 -17.14 22.89
C GLU A 91 1.51 -15.79 22.42
N ASP A 92 1.02 -15.00 23.38
CA ASP A 92 0.34 -13.72 23.21
C ASP A 92 1.37 -12.58 23.02
N PHE A 93 1.56 -12.10 21.80
CA PHE A 93 2.40 -10.93 21.52
C PHE A 93 1.62 -9.65 21.78
N GLY A 94 1.86 -9.04 22.95
CA GLY A 94 1.22 -7.81 23.40
C GLY A 94 1.20 -6.68 22.35
N ILE A 95 0.09 -5.95 22.30
CA ILE A 95 -0.14 -4.82 21.41
C ILE A 95 0.72 -3.63 21.88
N PHE A 96 1.70 -3.23 21.07
CA PHE A 96 2.46 -2.00 21.29
C PHE A 96 1.75 -0.79 20.66
N ASP A 97 1.37 0.19 21.48
CA ASP A 97 0.86 1.49 21.00
C ASP A 97 2.04 2.37 20.54
N LEU A 98 2.29 2.41 19.23
CA LEU A 98 3.33 3.22 18.61
C LEU A 98 2.76 4.58 18.20
N LYS A 99 3.23 5.64 18.88
CA LYS A 99 2.91 7.04 18.52
C LYS A 99 4.06 7.65 17.72
N PHE A 100 3.74 8.19 16.55
CA PHE A 100 4.71 8.90 15.69
C PHE A 100 4.37 10.38 15.63
N GLU A 101 5.35 11.22 15.93
CA GLU A 101 5.30 12.66 15.67
C GLU A 101 5.98 12.97 14.33
N PHE A 102 5.33 13.74 13.47
CA PHE A 102 5.90 14.14 12.19
C PHE A 102 5.47 15.54 11.79
N LYS A 103 6.31 16.21 10.99
CA LYS A 103 6.06 17.53 10.44
C LYS A 103 6.25 17.52 8.93
N TRP A 104 5.29 18.08 8.21
CA TRP A 104 5.42 18.31 6.78
C TRP A 104 6.29 19.53 6.51
N ILE A 105 7.33 19.36 5.69
CA ILE A 105 8.26 20.43 5.31
C ILE A 105 8.11 20.68 3.80
N PRO A 106 7.92 21.93 3.34
CA PRO A 106 7.87 22.23 1.93
C PRO A 106 9.23 21.94 1.27
N ILE A 107 9.20 21.57 -0.01
CA ILE A 107 10.41 21.53 -0.82
C ILE A 107 10.75 22.98 -1.16
N ILE A 108 11.95 23.42 -0.78
CA ILE A 108 12.43 24.78 -1.02
C ILE A 108 13.52 24.71 -2.09
N GLU A 109 13.34 25.45 -3.17
CA GLU A 109 14.32 25.61 -4.25
C GLU A 109 15.47 26.56 -3.84
N GLU A 110 16.55 26.57 -4.63
CA GLU A 110 17.74 27.40 -4.37
C GLU A 110 17.41 28.89 -4.11
N LYS A 111 16.36 29.40 -4.75
CA LYS A 111 15.89 30.79 -4.58
C LYS A 111 15.02 31.02 -3.34
N SER A 112 15.00 30.07 -2.40
CA SER A 112 14.14 30.10 -1.21
C SER A 112 12.64 30.17 -1.52
N VAL A 113 12.24 29.72 -2.70
CA VAL A 113 10.84 29.66 -3.12
C VAL A 113 10.34 28.23 -2.94
N GLU A 114 9.12 28.06 -2.44
CA GLU A 114 8.48 26.74 -2.39
C GLU A 114 8.34 26.17 -3.79
N TYR A 115 8.65 24.89 -3.94
CA TYR A 115 8.47 24.18 -5.19
C TYR A 115 7.00 24.16 -5.60
N LEU A 116 6.74 24.57 -6.84
CA LEU A 116 5.42 24.50 -7.46
C LEU A 116 5.48 23.65 -8.73
N PHE A 117 4.56 22.69 -8.83
CA PHE A 117 4.32 21.99 -10.08
C PHE A 117 3.70 22.95 -11.10
N PRO A 118 4.05 22.90 -12.41
CA PRO A 118 4.85 21.90 -13.11
C PRO A 118 6.34 22.27 -13.31
N THR A 119 6.92 23.12 -12.47
CA THR A 119 8.34 23.47 -12.60
C THR A 119 9.21 22.22 -12.34
N PRO A 120 10.28 21.97 -13.11
CA PRO A 120 11.24 20.93 -12.76
C PRO A 120 12.09 21.38 -11.56
N LEU A 121 12.42 20.45 -10.66
CA LEU A 121 13.36 20.74 -9.57
C LEU A 121 14.71 21.20 -10.11
N ASP A 122 15.29 22.22 -9.46
CA ASP A 122 16.67 22.63 -9.71
C ASP A 122 17.68 21.51 -9.34
N LYS A 123 18.94 21.67 -9.75
CA LYS A 123 19.99 20.66 -9.53
C LYS A 123 20.26 20.38 -8.05
N LEU A 124 20.26 21.41 -7.21
CA LEU A 124 20.52 21.28 -5.77
C LEU A 124 19.36 20.59 -5.07
N SER A 125 18.13 21.03 -5.35
CA SER A 125 16.88 20.46 -4.85
C SER A 125 16.75 18.99 -5.26
N LYS A 126 17.08 18.66 -6.51
CA LYS A 126 17.10 17.27 -6.99
C LYS A 126 18.04 16.41 -6.15
N LYS A 127 19.26 16.88 -5.88
CA LYS A 127 20.24 16.16 -5.05
C LYS A 127 19.76 16.01 -3.60
N LYS A 128 19.24 17.09 -3.01
CA LYS A 128 18.75 17.12 -1.62
C LYS A 128 17.55 16.19 -1.40
N HIS A 129 16.69 16.05 -2.41
CA HIS A 129 15.45 15.27 -2.33
C HIS A 129 15.52 13.92 -3.09
N SER A 130 16.72 13.40 -3.38
CA SER A 130 16.92 12.03 -3.89
C SER A 130 17.01 11.02 -2.74
N LEU A 131 16.03 11.03 -1.84
CA LEU A 131 15.95 10.13 -0.67
C LEU A 131 14.58 9.44 -0.61
N PRO A 132 14.45 8.32 0.14
CA PRO A 132 13.15 7.76 0.48
C PRO A 132 12.31 8.76 1.27
N SER A 133 11.04 8.93 0.90
CA SER A 133 10.18 9.94 1.53
C SER A 133 8.70 9.59 1.40
N VAL A 134 7.94 9.98 2.44
CA VAL A 134 6.50 10.19 2.34
C VAL A 134 6.27 11.65 1.96
N TYR A 135 5.43 11.90 0.96
CA TYR A 135 5.15 13.24 0.44
C TYR A 135 3.65 13.45 0.28
N ARG A 136 3.25 14.72 0.24
CA ARG A 136 1.88 15.13 -0.09
C ARG A 136 1.86 16.24 -1.13
N TRP A 137 0.84 16.23 -1.98
CA TRP A 137 0.50 17.34 -2.88
C TRP A 137 -0.64 18.16 -2.27
N ILE A 138 -0.47 19.47 -2.28
CA ILE A 138 -1.45 20.44 -1.79
C ILE A 138 -1.80 21.37 -2.95
N LEU A 139 -3.09 21.65 -3.15
CA LEU A 139 -3.52 22.70 -4.07
C LEU A 139 -3.59 24.03 -3.34
N ILE A 140 -3.04 25.06 -3.97
CA ILE A 140 -3.03 26.43 -3.49
C ILE A 140 -3.78 27.26 -4.53
N SER A 141 -4.77 28.05 -4.11
CA SER A 141 -5.47 28.98 -4.99
C SER A 141 -4.57 30.13 -5.44
N PRO A 142 -4.93 30.88 -6.51
CA PRO A 142 -4.14 32.01 -6.99
C PRO A 142 -3.84 33.08 -5.93
N ASN A 143 -4.70 33.22 -4.91
CA ASN A 143 -4.51 34.13 -3.77
C ASN A 143 -3.67 33.54 -2.61
N GLY A 144 -3.02 32.39 -2.82
CA GLY A 144 -2.14 31.75 -1.83
C GLY A 144 -2.86 30.92 -0.75
N LYS A 145 -4.19 30.79 -0.80
CA LYS A 145 -4.94 29.99 0.19
C LYS A 145 -4.84 28.50 -0.14
N LYS A 146 -4.48 27.68 0.85
CA LYS A 146 -4.52 26.21 0.72
C LYS A 146 -5.97 25.77 0.53
N LEU A 147 -6.24 25.09 -0.58
CA LEU A 147 -7.56 24.60 -0.93
C LEU A 147 -7.80 23.20 -0.37
N GLN A 148 -6.90 22.26 -0.64
CA GLN A 148 -7.06 20.87 -0.23
C GLN A 148 -5.75 20.06 -0.33
N ASP A 149 -5.57 19.08 0.55
CA ASP A 149 -4.59 18.00 0.39
C ASP A 149 -5.13 17.00 -0.65
N VAL A 150 -4.43 16.84 -1.77
CA VAL A 150 -4.93 16.08 -2.93
C VAL A 150 -4.47 14.64 -2.94
N TYR A 151 -3.23 14.41 -2.49
CA TYR A 151 -2.60 13.10 -2.65
C TYR A 151 -1.44 12.93 -1.67
N ILE A 152 -1.39 11.79 -0.99
CA ILE A 152 -0.23 11.34 -0.19
C ILE A 152 0.37 10.12 -0.90
N GLY A 153 1.70 10.08 -0.98
CA GLY A 153 2.41 8.94 -1.55
C GLY A 153 3.76 8.70 -0.90
N GLU A 154 4.32 7.53 -1.21
CA GLU A 154 5.69 7.16 -0.86
C GLU A 154 6.55 7.07 -2.12
N ALA A 155 7.84 7.34 -1.97
CA ALA A 155 8.83 7.12 -3.01
C ALA A 155 10.15 6.72 -2.37
N SER A 156 10.89 5.80 -3.00
CA SER A 156 12.29 5.52 -2.65
C SER A 156 13.23 6.65 -3.06
N GLU A 157 12.79 7.49 -4.00
CA GLU A 157 13.51 8.66 -4.48
C GLU A 157 12.49 9.74 -4.89
N LEU A 158 12.32 10.76 -4.03
CA LEU A 158 11.28 11.79 -4.22
C LEU A 158 11.51 12.62 -5.49
N SER A 159 12.75 13.01 -5.78
CA SER A 159 13.08 13.79 -6.98
C SER A 159 12.69 13.07 -8.27
N ARG A 160 12.99 11.76 -8.37
CA ARG A 160 12.57 10.91 -9.49
C ARG A 160 11.05 10.76 -9.55
N ARG A 161 10.38 10.69 -8.40
CA ARG A 161 8.92 10.62 -8.35
C ARG A 161 8.27 11.89 -8.90
N ILE A 162 8.79 13.08 -8.55
CA ILE A 162 8.36 14.37 -9.09
C ILE A 162 8.56 14.41 -10.61
N TYR A 163 9.72 13.98 -11.10
CA TYR A 163 9.99 13.87 -12.53
C TYR A 163 8.96 12.99 -13.26
N ASN A 164 8.58 11.84 -12.68
CA ASN A 164 7.59 10.94 -13.28
C ASN A 164 6.17 11.55 -13.32
N TYR A 165 5.87 12.51 -12.45
CA TYR A 165 4.63 13.29 -12.55
C TYR A 165 4.71 14.30 -13.68
N LEU A 166 5.85 14.95 -13.88
CA LEU A 166 6.07 15.88 -14.99
C LEU A 166 6.02 15.18 -16.35
N ASN A 167 6.62 14.00 -16.44
CA ASN A 167 6.80 13.21 -17.66
C ASN A 167 6.21 11.80 -17.47
N PRO A 168 4.88 11.67 -17.39
CA PRO A 168 4.25 10.38 -17.14
C PRO A 168 4.42 9.45 -18.34
N GLY A 169 4.99 8.26 -18.11
CA GLY A 169 5.08 7.23 -19.15
C GLY A 169 3.70 6.71 -19.56
N GLU A 170 3.62 6.06 -20.73
CA GLU A 170 2.34 5.65 -21.33
C GLU A 170 1.44 4.81 -20.40
N ARG A 171 2.05 3.91 -19.63
CA ARG A 171 1.35 2.99 -18.73
C ARG A 171 1.09 3.57 -17.33
N GLN A 172 1.58 4.77 -17.03
CA GLN A 172 1.49 5.38 -15.69
C GLN A 172 0.18 6.18 -15.50
N LYS A 173 -0.98 5.49 -15.50
CA LYS A 173 -2.31 6.10 -15.40
C LYS A 173 -2.45 7.09 -14.23
N THR A 174 -1.93 6.76 -13.05
CA THR A 174 -1.97 7.65 -11.86
C THR A 174 -1.18 8.95 -12.11
N ASN A 175 0.00 8.86 -12.71
CA ASN A 175 0.82 10.03 -12.97
C ASN A 175 0.19 10.92 -14.04
N LYS A 176 -0.41 10.32 -15.09
CA LYS A 176 -1.20 11.05 -16.09
C LYS A 176 -2.35 11.82 -15.42
N ARG A 177 -3.15 11.14 -14.58
CA ARG A 177 -4.26 11.76 -13.86
C ARG A 177 -3.82 12.93 -13.00
N LEU A 178 -2.75 12.75 -12.21
CA LEU A 178 -2.23 13.81 -11.34
C LEU A 178 -1.63 14.98 -12.13
N ASN A 179 -0.88 14.69 -13.21
CA ASN A 179 -0.36 15.72 -14.11
C ASN A 179 -1.51 16.57 -14.70
N THR A 180 -2.57 15.93 -15.21
CA THR A 180 -3.76 16.64 -15.71
C THR A 180 -4.40 17.47 -14.61
N LEU A 181 -4.65 16.88 -13.43
CA LEU A 181 -5.29 17.57 -12.32
C LEU A 181 -4.51 18.82 -11.89
N PHE A 182 -3.19 18.69 -11.74
CA PHE A 182 -2.35 19.80 -11.29
C PHE A 182 -2.21 20.89 -12.35
N ARG A 183 -2.23 20.56 -13.64
CA ARG A 183 -2.20 21.57 -14.71
C ARG A 183 -3.51 22.33 -14.85
N VAL A 184 -4.64 21.65 -14.67
CA VAL A 184 -5.98 22.26 -14.80
C VAL A 184 -6.31 23.15 -13.60
N SER A 185 -5.81 22.81 -12.41
CA SER A 185 -6.09 23.54 -11.16
C SER A 185 -5.19 24.78 -10.93
N CYS A 186 -4.37 25.15 -11.91
CA CYS A 186 -3.44 26.30 -11.84
C CYS A 186 -4.02 27.59 -12.44
N PHE A 187 -5.34 27.72 -12.58
CA PHE A 187 -6.03 28.93 -13.03
C PHE A 187 -7.00 29.45 -11.98
#